data_AF-R4UM47-F1
#
_entry.id   AF-R4UM47-F1
#
_cell.length_a   1.000
_cell.length_b   1.000
_cell.length_c   1.000
_cell.angle_alpha   90.00
_cell.angle_beta   90.00
_cell.angle_gamma   90.00
#
_symmetry.space_group_name_H-M   'P 1'
#
loop_
_entity.id
_entity.type
_entity.pdbx_description
1 polymer ?
#
loop_
_entity_poly.entity_id
_entity_poly.type
_entity_poly.pdbx_seq_one_letter_code
_entity_poly.pdbx_strand_id
1 'polypeptide(L)'
;MNMKRRFRASNYQSKTRVKPFVCTLPMRLDPGWNQIQFNLSDFTRRAYGTNYIETLRVSVFANCRIRRIYFSDRLYTEEEVPPEYRLIPNKPEETE
;
A
#
# COMPACT_ATOMS: atom_id res chain seq x y z
N MET A 1 17.05 -17.36 -9.64
CA MET A 1 17.58 -16.48 -8.56
C MET A 1 16.53 -16.33 -7.49
N ASN A 2 16.83 -16.68 -6.24
CA ASN A 2 15.88 -16.57 -5.13
C ASN A 2 16.24 -15.34 -4.26
N MET A 3 15.88 -14.15 -4.75
CA MET A 3 16.33 -12.87 -4.18
C MET A 3 15.18 -12.17 -3.47
N LYS A 4 15.37 -11.88 -2.18
CA LYS A 4 14.37 -11.20 -1.35
C LYS A 4 14.60 -9.69 -1.40
N ARG A 5 13.56 -8.94 -1.76
CA ARG A 5 13.57 -7.47 -1.84
C ARG A 5 12.54 -6.88 -0.89
N ARG A 6 12.83 -5.70 -0.33
CA ARG A 6 11.93 -4.98 0.58
C ARG A 6 11.47 -3.68 -0.07
N PHE A 7 10.16 -3.44 -0.04
CA PHE A 7 9.59 -2.13 -0.33
C PHE A 7 9.24 -1.46 0.99
N ARG A 8 9.69 -0.21 1.18
CA ARG A 8 9.40 0.60 2.36
C ARG A 8 8.74 1.89 1.91
N ALA A 9 7.46 2.03 2.19
CA ALA A 9 6.74 3.28 1.97
C ALA A 9 6.68 4.08 3.28
N SER A 10 6.90 5.38 3.23
CA SER A 10 6.91 6.25 4.42
C SER A 10 6.52 7.69 4.11
N ASN A 11 5.90 8.36 5.08
CA ASN A 11 5.43 9.74 4.99
C ASN A 11 6.52 10.80 5.21
N TYR A 12 7.65 10.46 5.82
CA TYR A 12 8.78 11.38 6.01
C TYR A 12 9.78 11.37 4.84
N GLN A 13 9.68 10.39 3.95
CA GLN A 13 10.58 10.28 2.81
C GLN A 13 10.00 11.02 1.61
N SER A 14 10.79 11.91 1.00
CA SER A 14 10.36 12.76 -0.11
C SER A 14 10.75 12.23 -1.50
N LYS A 15 11.69 11.29 -1.58
CA LYS A 15 12.23 10.78 -2.84
C LYS A 15 12.28 9.26 -2.87
N THR A 16 11.92 8.69 -4.01
CA THR A 16 12.12 7.27 -4.30
C THR A 16 13.61 6.97 -4.40
N ARG A 17 14.05 5.88 -3.77
CA ARG A 17 15.43 5.37 -3.91
C ARG A 17 15.39 3.86 -4.07
N VAL A 18 16.04 3.38 -5.13
CA VAL A 18 16.18 1.95 -5.41
C VAL A 18 17.60 1.54 -5.06
N LYS A 19 17.74 0.67 -4.05
CA LYS A 19 18.98 -0.04 -3.74
C LYS A 19 18.76 -1.52 -4.04
N PRO A 20 19.81 -2.34 -4.19
CA PRO A 20 19.66 -3.75 -4.50
C PRO A 20 18.59 -4.42 -3.63
N PHE A 21 18.69 -4.41 -2.31
CA PHE A 21 17.73 -5.17 -1.47
C PHE A 21 16.51 -4.36 -0.97
N VAL A 22 16.51 -3.04 -1.14
CA VAL A 22 15.48 -2.17 -0.56
C VAL A 22 15.12 -1.05 -1.54
N CYS A 23 13.84 -0.91 -1.82
CA CYS A 23 13.26 0.25 -2.48
C CYS A 23 12.48 1.08 -1.46
N THR A 24 12.86 2.33 -1.27
CA THR A 24 12.14 3.28 -0.41
C THR A 24 11.27 4.18 -1.25
N LEU A 25 9.99 4.28 -0.90
CA LEU A 25 8.95 5.00 -1.62
C LEU A 25 8.39 6.13 -0.73
N PRO A 26 8.21 7.35 -1.26
CA PRO A 26 7.44 8.38 -0.57
C PRO A 26 5.96 7.99 -0.53
N MET A 27 5.28 8.32 0.55
CA MET A 27 3.83 8.15 0.71
C MET A 27 3.22 9.46 1.15
N ARG A 28 2.28 9.99 0.35
CA ARG A 28 1.45 11.13 0.75
C ARG A 28 0.12 10.59 1.25
N LEU A 29 -0.35 11.14 2.36
CA LEU A 29 -1.62 10.80 2.98
C LEU A 29 -2.47 12.07 3.07
N ASP A 30 -3.76 11.91 2.86
CA ASP A 30 -4.76 12.95 3.05
C ASP A 30 -5.25 12.95 4.51
N PRO A 31 -5.85 14.05 5.00
CA PRO A 31 -6.49 14.06 6.30
C PRO A 31 -7.56 12.97 6.43
N GLY A 32 -7.60 12.28 7.58
CA GLY A 32 -8.60 11.24 7.87
C GLY A 32 -8.21 9.82 7.43
N TRP A 33 -9.22 9.04 7.04
CA TRP A 33 -9.03 7.64 6.62
C TRP A 33 -8.54 7.56 5.17
N ASN A 34 -7.42 6.87 4.96
CA ASN A 34 -6.82 6.68 3.64
C ASN A 34 -6.92 5.21 3.22
N GLN A 35 -7.29 4.95 1.96
CA GLN A 35 -7.13 3.65 1.33
C GLN A 35 -5.88 3.67 0.44
N ILE A 36 -4.90 2.84 0.78
CA ILE A 36 -3.63 2.78 0.07
C ILE A 36 -3.53 1.40 -0.58
N GLN A 37 -3.16 1.39 -1.84
CA GLN A 37 -3.02 0.16 -2.61
C GLN A 37 -1.60 0.05 -3.15
N PHE A 38 -1.03 -1.14 -3.01
CA PHE A 38 0.31 -1.45 -3.44
C PHE A 38 0.27 -2.51 -4.53
N ASN A 39 0.50 -2.10 -5.77
CA ASN A 39 0.69 -3.06 -6.86
C ASN A 39 2.11 -3.66 -6.77
N LEU A 40 2.23 -4.72 -5.97
CA LEU A 40 3.52 -5.39 -5.71
C LEU A 40 4.18 -5.90 -6.99
N SER A 41 3.37 -6.43 -7.93
CA SER A 41 3.86 -6.92 -9.22
C SER A 41 4.47 -5.80 -10.06
N ASP A 42 3.75 -4.70 -10.25
CA ASP A 42 4.27 -3.56 -11.01
C ASP A 42 5.48 -2.93 -10.32
N PHE A 43 5.48 -2.83 -8.99
CA PHE A 43 6.59 -2.27 -8.23
C PHE A 43 7.86 -3.13 -8.35
N THR A 44 7.75 -4.45 -8.26
CA THR A 44 8.89 -5.35 -8.48
C THR A 44 9.47 -5.21 -9.88
N ARG A 45 8.61 -5.13 -10.90
CA ARG A 45 9.04 -5.01 -12.29
C ARG A 45 9.72 -3.68 -12.55
N ARG A 46 9.15 -2.56 -12.08
CA ARG A 46 9.72 -1.22 -12.27
C ARG A 46 11.03 -1.00 -11.51
N ALA A 47 11.13 -1.51 -10.28
CA ALA A 47 12.31 -1.28 -9.46
C ALA A 47 13.49 -2.20 -9.82
N TYR A 48 13.22 -3.45 -10.22
CA TYR A 48 14.27 -4.47 -10.36
C TYR A 48 14.25 -5.26 -11.67
N GLY A 49 13.27 -5.04 -12.55
CA GLY A 49 13.14 -5.79 -13.80
C GLY A 49 12.76 -7.26 -13.61
N THR A 50 12.28 -7.64 -12.42
CA THR A 50 11.90 -9.02 -12.07
C THR A 50 10.42 -9.12 -11.71
N ASN A 51 9.84 -10.31 -11.83
CA ASN A 51 8.45 -10.56 -11.49
C ASN A 51 8.23 -10.79 -9.99
N TYR A 52 7.08 -10.35 -9.49
CA TYR A 52 6.59 -10.70 -8.17
C TYR A 52 6.19 -12.18 -8.13
N ILE A 53 6.47 -12.84 -7.00
CA ILE A 53 6.12 -14.24 -6.75
C ILE A 53 5.26 -14.32 -5.48
N GLU A 54 5.84 -13.95 -4.34
CA GLU A 54 5.17 -14.03 -3.05
C GLU A 54 5.59 -12.90 -2.10
N THR A 55 4.75 -12.64 -1.11
CA THR A 55 5.08 -11.72 -0.01
C THR A 55 5.39 -12.52 1.24
N LEU A 56 6.65 -12.41 1.70
CA LEU A 56 7.11 -13.15 2.88
C LEU A 56 6.76 -12.50 4.21
N ARG A 57 6.66 -11.17 4.25
CA ARG A 57 6.40 -10.41 5.48
C ARG A 57 5.84 -9.04 5.17
N VAL A 58 4.82 -8.65 5.91
CA VAL A 58 4.32 -7.27 6.00
C VAL A 58 4.65 -6.73 7.37
N SER A 59 5.11 -5.48 7.45
CA SER A 59 5.40 -4.81 8.71
C SER A 59 4.87 -3.39 8.66
N VAL A 60 4.05 -3.04 9.65
CA VAL A 60 3.51 -1.70 9.82
C VAL A 60 4.12 -1.09 11.07
N PHE A 61 4.63 0.13 10.95
CA PHE A 61 5.27 0.86 12.04
C PHE A 61 4.27 1.81 12.74
N ALA A 62 4.69 2.38 13.86
CA ALA A 62 3.87 3.21 14.75
C ALA A 62 3.25 4.45 14.08
N ASN A 63 2.39 5.16 14.84
CA ASN A 63 1.68 6.37 14.43
C ASN A 63 0.68 6.17 13.28
N CYS A 64 -0.02 5.05 13.27
CA CYS A 64 -1.15 4.81 12.37
C CYS A 64 -2.29 4.12 13.10
N ARG A 65 -3.52 4.31 12.60
CA ARG A 65 -4.69 3.51 12.97
C ARG A 65 -5.02 2.64 11.77
N ILE A 66 -4.97 1.33 11.96
CA ILE A 66 -5.20 0.36 10.89
C ILE A 66 -6.61 -0.17 11.07
N ARG A 67 -7.41 -0.06 10.02
CA ARG A 67 -8.73 -0.68 9.99
C ARG A 67 -8.67 -2.09 9.38
N ARG A 68 -8.06 -2.20 8.20
CA ARG A 68 -7.96 -3.46 7.44
C ARG A 68 -6.67 -3.49 6.62
N ILE A 69 -6.07 -4.67 6.51
CA ILE A 69 -5.00 -4.99 5.57
C ILE A 69 -5.39 -6.31 4.93
N TYR A 70 -5.42 -6.33 3.59
CA TYR A 70 -5.74 -7.53 2.82
C TYR A 70 -4.92 -7.55 1.54
N PHE A 71 -4.81 -8.73 0.93
CA PHE A 71 -4.25 -8.91 -0.40
C PHE A 71 -5.40 -9.07 -1.39
N SER A 72 -5.21 -8.54 -2.60
CA SER A 72 -6.06 -8.79 -3.74
C SER A 72 -5.21 -9.18 -4.93
N ASP A 73 -5.75 -10.02 -5.80
CA ASP A 73 -5.15 -10.44 -7.08
C ASP A 73 -5.26 -9.33 -8.13
N ARG A 74 -6.35 -8.56 -8.10
CA ARG A 74 -6.61 -7.42 -8.96
C ARG A 74 -7.11 -6.20 -8.20
N LEU A 75 -7.26 -5.11 -8.94
CA LEU A 75 -7.95 -3.93 -8.45
C LEU A 75 -9.47 -4.16 -8.58
N TYR A 76 -10.16 -4.20 -7.44
CA TYR A 76 -11.61 -4.30 -7.38
C TYR A 76 -12.23 -2.91 -7.24
N THR A 77 -13.36 -2.69 -7.92
CA THR A 77 -14.17 -1.48 -7.72
C THR A 77 -14.98 -1.58 -6.43
N GLU A 78 -15.48 -0.45 -5.90
CA GLU A 78 -16.28 -0.47 -4.66
C GLU A 78 -17.51 -1.37 -4.74
N GLU A 79 -18.11 -1.50 -5.93
CA GLU A 79 -19.28 -2.33 -6.18
C GLU A 79 -18.96 -3.82 -6.06
N GLU A 80 -17.82 -4.24 -6.60
CA GLU A 80 -17.33 -5.64 -6.57
C GLU A 80 -16.83 -6.05 -5.17
N VAL A 81 -16.37 -5.08 -4.38
CA VAL A 81 -15.87 -5.34 -3.03
C VAL A 81 -17.04 -5.68 -2.10
N PRO A 82 -16.96 -6.78 -1.33
CA PRO A 82 -18.01 -7.11 -0.37
C PRO A 82 -18.24 -5.96 0.62
N PRO A 83 -19.48 -5.74 1.12
CA PRO A 83 -19.80 -4.61 2.00
C PRO A 83 -18.87 -4.50 3.23
N GLU A 84 -18.39 -5.62 3.73
CA GLU A 84 -17.44 -5.70 4.84
C GLU A 84 -16.08 -5.10 4.52
N TYR A 85 -15.68 -5.00 3.26
CA TYR A 85 -14.40 -4.44 2.83
C TYR A 85 -14.54 -3.03 2.23
N ARG A 86 -15.77 -2.59 1.95
CA ARG A 86 -16.04 -1.21 1.48
C ARG A 86 -15.61 -0.19 2.52
N LEU A 87 -15.21 0.98 2.02
CA LEU A 87 -14.99 2.17 2.84
C LEU A 87 -16.35 2.60 3.38
N ILE A 88 -16.47 2.75 4.70
CA ILE A 88 -17.62 3.45 5.26
C ILE A 88 -17.35 4.94 5.01
N PRO A 89 -18.23 5.67 4.29
CA PRO A 89 -18.07 7.11 4.18
C PRO A 89 -18.06 7.71 5.59
N ASN A 90 -17.13 8.62 5.84
CA ASN A 90 -17.29 9.51 6.99
C ASN A 90 -18.65 10.19 6.82
N LYS A 91 -19.47 10.23 7.88
CA LYS A 91 -20.71 11.03 7.84
C LYS A 91 -20.38 12.40 7.24
N PRO A 92 -21.20 12.94 6.33
CA PRO A 92 -21.01 14.32 5.90
C PRO A 92 -20.97 15.20 7.14
N GLU A 93 -19.99 16.10 7.20
CA GLU A 93 -19.96 17.15 8.22
C GLU A 93 -21.32 17.85 8.15
N GLU A 94 -22.07 17.83 9.25
CA GLU A 94 -23.25 18.68 9.41
C GLU A 94 -22.75 20.12 9.32
N THR A 95 -22.96 20.76 8.17
CA THR A 95 -22.79 22.19 8.03
C THR A 95 -23.89 22.86 8.87
N GLU A 96 -23.52 23.42 10.02
CA GLU A 96 -24.32 24.45 10.70
C GLU A 96 -24.47 25.70 9.82
#